data_AF-A0A8H3HHI5-F1
#
_entry.id   AF-A0A8H3HHI5-F1
#
_cell.length_a   1.000
_cell.length_b   1.000
_cell.length_c   1.000
_cell.angle_alpha   90.00
_cell.angle_beta   90.00
_cell.angle_gamma   90.00
#
_symmetry.space_group_name_H-M   'P 1'
#
loop_
_entity.id
_entity.type
_entity.pdbx_description
1 polymer ?
#
loop_
_entity_poly.entity_id
_entity_poly.type
_entity_poly.pdbx_seq_one_letter_code
_entity_poly.pdbx_strand_id
1 'polypeptide(L)'
;FVGGLSAFSSRGGREEKLRFAFKVYDMDRDGYISNGELYLVLKMMVGNNLKDTQLQQIVDKTIMEADKDGDGKLSFEEFKTIMEADKDGDGKLSFEEFTAMVAKTDIVKQMTLEDLF
;
A
#
# COMPACT_ATOMS: atom_id res chain seq x y z
N PHE A 1 -20.52 12.46 -6.46
CA PHE A 1 -19.15 12.53 -5.88
C PHE A 1 -18.05 12.37 -6.96
N VAL A 2 -18.12 13.08 -8.10
CA VAL A 2 -17.18 12.89 -9.25
C VAL A 2 -16.59 14.20 -9.80
N GLY A 3 -16.85 15.35 -9.15
CA GLY A 3 -16.29 16.65 -9.58
C GLY A 3 -14.87 16.93 -9.09
N GLY A 4 -14.40 16.19 -8.08
CA GLY A 4 -13.14 16.47 -7.39
C GLY A 4 -11.92 15.75 -7.96
N LEU A 5 -12.06 14.82 -8.90
CA LEU A 5 -10.92 14.04 -9.40
C LEU A 5 -10.30 14.62 -10.69
N SER A 6 -11.07 15.38 -11.47
CA SER A 6 -10.61 15.97 -12.74
C SER A 6 -9.71 17.20 -12.56
N ALA A 7 -9.82 17.91 -11.44
CA ALA A 7 -9.00 19.08 -11.14
C ALA A 7 -7.56 18.74 -10.68
N PHE A 8 -7.29 17.48 -10.31
CA PHE A 8 -6.03 17.07 -9.67
C PHE A 8 -5.08 16.28 -10.59
N SER A 9 -5.55 15.88 -11.77
CA SER A 9 -4.76 15.05 -12.69
C SER A 9 -3.57 15.77 -13.35
N SER A 10 -3.41 17.09 -13.19
CA SER A 10 -2.41 17.86 -13.95
C SER A 10 -1.53 18.84 -13.15
N ARG A 11 -1.70 18.97 -11.82
CA ARG A 11 -0.93 19.95 -11.02
C ARG A 11 -0.48 19.55 -9.61
N GLY A 12 -0.89 18.39 -9.08
CA GLY A 12 -0.48 17.96 -7.75
C GLY A 12 0.94 17.40 -7.74
N GLY A 13 1.82 17.92 -6.88
CA GLY A 13 3.18 17.39 -6.70
C GLY A 13 3.16 15.96 -6.14
N ARG A 14 4.25 15.19 -6.30
CA ARG A 14 4.37 13.81 -5.76
C ARG A 14 3.95 13.74 -4.29
N GLU A 15 4.36 14.71 -3.47
CA GLU A 15 3.99 14.75 -2.05
C GLU A 15 2.48 14.92 -1.81
N GLU A 16 1.78 15.74 -2.60
CA GLU A 16 0.33 15.90 -2.44
C GLU A 16 -0.41 14.63 -2.80
N LYS A 17 0.03 13.91 -3.84
CA LYS A 17 -0.52 12.60 -4.20
C LYS A 17 -0.30 11.58 -3.08
N LEU A 18 0.91 11.53 -2.52
CA LEU A 18 1.23 10.65 -1.40
C LEU A 18 0.41 10.97 -0.15
N ARG A 19 0.22 12.25 0.17
CA ARG A 19 -0.65 12.67 1.29
C ARG A 19 -2.11 12.31 1.05
N PHE A 20 -2.58 12.38 -0.19
CA PHE A 20 -3.93 11.96 -0.52
C PHE A 20 -4.08 10.45 -0.39
N ALA A 21 -3.13 9.68 -0.93
CA ALA A 21 -3.10 8.23 -0.77
C ALA A 21 -3.08 7.83 0.71
N PHE A 22 -2.20 8.43 1.51
CA PHE A 22 -2.15 8.18 2.95
C PHE A 22 -3.52 8.36 3.61
N LYS A 23 -4.25 9.44 3.31
CA LYS A 23 -5.60 9.69 3.83
C LYS A 23 -6.68 8.71 3.33
N VAL A 24 -6.44 8.00 2.25
CA VAL A 24 -7.33 6.94 1.77
C VAL A 24 -7.10 5.64 2.56
N TYR A 25 -5.85 5.41 2.99
CA TYR A 25 -5.48 4.24 3.80
C TYR A 25 -5.80 4.45 5.28
N ASP A 26 -5.47 5.62 5.84
CA ASP A 26 -5.79 6.06 7.21
C ASP A 26 -7.30 6.38 7.30
N MET A 27 -8.10 5.37 7.66
CA MET A 27 -9.56 5.43 7.65
C MET A 27 -10.09 6.13 8.90
N ASP A 28 -9.48 5.86 10.06
CA ASP A 28 -9.87 6.45 11.33
C ASP A 28 -9.27 7.84 11.57
N ARG A 29 -8.28 8.24 10.75
CA ARG A 29 -7.62 9.55 10.74
C ARG A 29 -6.79 9.81 11.99
N ASP A 30 -6.23 8.76 12.58
CA ASP A 30 -5.31 8.88 13.71
C ASP A 30 -3.90 9.34 13.30
N GLY A 31 -3.64 9.44 11.99
CA GLY A 31 -2.36 9.87 11.42
C GLY A 31 -1.39 8.71 11.17
N TYR A 32 -1.85 7.48 11.28
CA TYR A 32 -1.12 6.24 11.03
C TYR A 32 -1.95 5.32 10.15
N ILE A 33 -1.30 4.34 9.51
CA ILE A 33 -1.99 3.25 8.84
C ILE A 33 -1.75 1.99 9.67
N SER A 34 -2.81 1.51 10.29
CA SER A 34 -2.78 0.25 11.03
C SER A 34 -2.76 -0.97 10.10
N ASN A 35 -2.39 -2.12 10.66
CA ASN A 35 -2.47 -3.41 9.97
C ASN A 35 -3.86 -3.70 9.37
N GLY A 36 -4.91 -3.45 10.15
CA GLY A 36 -6.28 -3.67 9.69
C GLY A 36 -6.69 -2.75 8.54
N GLU A 37 -6.25 -1.49 8.57
CA GLU A 37 -6.54 -0.53 7.51
C GLU A 37 -5.82 -0.87 6.21
N LEU A 38 -4.54 -1.23 6.30
CA LEU A 38 -3.77 -1.69 5.15
C LEU A 38 -4.39 -2.95 4.54
N TYR A 39 -4.81 -3.91 5.38
CA TYR A 39 -5.52 -5.11 4.94
C TYR A 39 -6.80 -4.78 4.17
N LEU A 40 -7.64 -3.89 4.71
CA LEU A 40 -8.92 -3.53 4.09
C LEU A 40 -8.71 -2.89 2.72
N VAL A 41 -7.77 -1.96 2.59
CA VAL A 41 -7.49 -1.30 1.30
C VAL A 41 -6.96 -2.32 0.29
N LEU A 42 -6.00 -3.16 0.67
CA LEU A 42 -5.47 -4.18 -0.24
C LEU A 42 -6.55 -5.20 -0.61
N LYS A 43 -7.43 -5.60 0.31
CA LYS A 43 -8.57 -6.48 0.01
C LYS A 43 -9.50 -5.87 -1.02
N MET A 44 -9.77 -4.56 -0.93
CA MET A 44 -10.58 -3.84 -1.93
C MET A 44 -9.89 -3.78 -3.30
N MET A 45 -8.55 -3.69 -3.34
CA MET A 45 -7.78 -3.66 -4.59
C MET A 45 -7.69 -5.04 -5.28
N VAL A 46 -7.35 -6.08 -4.53
CA VAL A 46 -7.16 -7.44 -5.09
C VAL A 46 -8.47 -8.24 -5.19
N GLY A 47 -9.51 -7.84 -4.46
CA GLY A 47 -10.78 -8.54 -4.39
C GLY A 47 -10.64 -9.97 -3.88
N ASN A 48 -11.12 -10.93 -4.68
CA ASN A 48 -11.09 -12.37 -4.36
C ASN A 48 -9.93 -13.11 -5.03
N ASN A 49 -8.98 -12.40 -5.66
CA ASN A 49 -7.83 -13.04 -6.30
C ASN A 49 -6.84 -13.65 -5.28
N LEU A 50 -6.89 -13.20 -4.02
CA LEU A 50 -6.08 -13.75 -2.93
C LEU A 50 -6.95 -14.26 -1.78
N LYS A 51 -6.54 -15.35 -1.14
CA LYS A 51 -7.14 -15.82 0.11
C LYS A 51 -6.80 -14.84 1.24
N ASP A 52 -7.72 -14.71 2.20
CA ASP A 52 -7.56 -13.80 3.34
C ASP A 52 -6.26 -14.06 4.11
N THR A 53 -5.85 -15.33 4.25
CA THR A 53 -4.59 -15.70 4.90
C THR A 53 -3.36 -15.23 4.14
N GLN A 54 -3.37 -15.30 2.80
CA GLN A 54 -2.25 -14.84 1.97
C GLN A 54 -2.18 -13.32 2.00
N LEU A 55 -3.33 -12.66 1.92
CA LEU A 55 -3.41 -11.21 2.01
C LEU A 55 -2.90 -10.70 3.36
N GLN A 56 -3.32 -11.33 4.46
CA GLN A 56 -2.83 -11.00 5.80
C GLN A 56 -1.32 -11.17 5.91
N GLN A 57 -0.76 -12.27 5.36
CA GLN A 57 0.69 -12.47 5.34
C GLN A 57 1.44 -11.37 4.58
N ILE A 58 0.86 -10.85 3.50
CA ILE A 58 1.49 -9.73 2.78
C ILE A 58 1.44 -8.47 3.62
N VAL A 59 0.28 -8.14 4.21
CA VAL A 59 0.10 -6.98 5.10
C VAL A 59 1.11 -7.02 6.25
N ASP A 60 1.18 -8.14 6.96
CA ASP A 60 2.05 -8.31 8.13
C ASP A 60 3.52 -8.08 7.76
N LYS A 61 3.96 -8.65 6.63
CA LYS A 61 5.33 -8.53 6.18
C LYS A 61 5.64 -7.11 5.64
N THR A 62 4.70 -6.48 4.94
CA THR A 62 4.85 -5.08 4.50
C THR A 62 5.03 -4.14 5.68
N ILE A 63 4.24 -4.30 6.74
CA ILE A 63 4.39 -3.51 7.96
C ILE A 63 5.75 -3.81 8.59
N MET A 64 6.10 -5.07 8.79
CA MET A 64 7.37 -5.46 9.40
C MET A 64 8.61 -4.89 8.69
N GLU A 65 8.56 -4.70 7.37
CA GLU A 65 9.68 -4.17 6.61
C GLU A 65 9.73 -2.63 6.59
N ALA A 66 8.56 -2.00 6.63
CA ALA A 66 8.43 -0.54 6.51
C ALA A 66 8.45 0.17 7.87
N ASP A 67 7.89 -0.45 8.91
CA ASP A 67 7.86 0.02 10.29
C ASP A 67 9.29 0.06 10.86
N LYS A 68 9.87 1.25 10.92
CA LYS A 68 11.25 1.48 11.38
C LYS A 68 11.32 1.78 12.85
N ASP A 69 10.26 2.35 13.43
CA ASP A 69 10.22 2.68 14.85
C ASP A 69 9.62 1.55 15.72
N GLY A 70 9.01 0.54 15.10
CA GLY A 70 8.53 -0.69 15.72
C GLY A 70 7.21 -0.51 16.45
N ASP A 71 6.39 0.48 16.07
CA ASP A 71 5.12 0.77 16.73
C ASP A 71 3.94 -0.07 16.20
N GLY A 72 4.19 -0.90 15.18
CA GLY A 72 3.23 -1.83 14.58
C GLY A 72 2.24 -1.19 13.61
N LYS A 73 2.46 0.07 13.24
CA LYS A 73 1.67 0.85 12.29
C LYS A 73 2.61 1.65 11.39
N LEU A 74 2.05 2.34 10.40
CA LEU A 74 2.85 3.10 9.44
C LEU A 74 2.58 4.58 9.59
N SER A 75 3.61 5.33 9.96
CA SER A 75 3.60 6.78 9.87
C SER A 75 3.61 7.23 8.40
N PHE A 76 3.29 8.50 8.15
CA PHE A 76 3.39 9.08 6.81
C PHE A 76 4.80 8.97 6.22
N GLU A 77 5.84 9.06 7.03
CA GLU A 77 7.23 8.96 6.57
C GLU A 77 7.57 7.53 6.13
N GLU A 78 7.15 6.52 6.88
CA GLU A 78 7.36 5.11 6.53
C GLU A 78 6.52 4.70 5.32
N PHE A 79 5.28 5.18 5.26
CA PHE A 79 4.42 5.01 4.09
C PHE A 79 5.04 5.59 2.82
N LYS A 80 5.72 6.74 2.90
CA LYS A 80 6.44 7.29 1.73
C LYS A 80 7.53 6.33 1.24
N THR A 81 8.27 5.69 2.14
CA THR A 81 9.30 4.70 1.76
C THR A 81 8.69 3.50 1.05
N ILE A 82 7.50 3.05 1.47
CA ILE A 82 6.72 2.03 0.74
C ILE A 82 6.37 2.54 -0.66
N MET A 83 5.85 3.76 -0.75
CA MET A 83 5.48 4.38 -2.01
C MET A 83 6.69 4.80 -2.87
N GLU A 84 7.94 4.64 -2.44
CA GLU A 84 9.09 4.74 -3.36
C GLU A 84 9.12 3.56 -4.35
N ALA A 85 8.34 2.51 -4.10
CA ALA A 85 8.09 1.45 -5.06
C ALA A 85 7.10 1.85 -6.18
N ASP A 86 6.34 2.94 -6.01
CA ASP A 86 5.54 3.57 -7.07
C ASP A 86 6.48 4.14 -8.14
N LYS A 87 6.66 3.37 -9.22
CA LYS A 87 7.60 3.68 -10.29
C LYS A 87 6.99 4.66 -11.29
N ASP A 88 5.68 4.65 -11.46
CA ASP A 88 4.99 5.53 -12.41
C ASP A 88 4.67 6.92 -11.81
N GLY A 89 4.73 7.05 -10.49
CA GLY A 89 4.52 8.28 -9.74
C GLY A 89 3.07 8.77 -9.76
N ASP A 90 2.12 7.87 -9.95
CA ASP A 90 0.69 8.17 -9.93
C ASP A 90 0.14 8.37 -8.51
N GLY A 91 0.93 8.02 -7.49
CA GLY A 91 0.59 8.13 -6.08
C GLY A 91 -0.34 7.02 -5.59
N LYS A 92 -0.43 5.93 -6.33
CA LYS A 92 -1.12 4.70 -5.96
C LYS A 92 -0.12 3.55 -6.10
N LEU A 93 -0.43 2.44 -5.47
CA LEU A 93 0.30 1.20 -5.69
C LEU A 93 -0.52 0.34 -6.64
N SER A 94 -0.10 0.27 -7.90
CA SER A 94 -0.72 -0.65 -8.85
C SER A 94 -0.45 -2.11 -8.47
N PHE A 95 -1.23 -3.05 -9.00
CA PHE A 95 -1.00 -4.47 -8.78
C PHE A 95 0.40 -4.91 -9.25
N GLU A 96 0.90 -4.34 -10.34
CA GLU A 96 2.25 -4.61 -10.84
C GLU A 96 3.33 -4.07 -9.91
N GLU A 97 3.18 -2.87 -9.36
CA GLU A 97 4.13 -2.28 -8.42
C GLU A 97 4.09 -2.96 -7.05
N PHE A 98 2.90 -3.35 -6.60
CA PHE A 98 2.73 -4.19 -5.42
C PHE A 98 3.41 -5.54 -5.62
N THR A 99 3.19 -6.21 -6.76
CA THR A 99 3.85 -7.48 -7.07
C THR A 99 5.37 -7.30 -7.15
N ALA A 100 5.85 -6.20 -7.72
CA ALA A 100 7.28 -5.89 -7.79
C ALA A 100 7.90 -5.57 -6.42
N MET A 101 7.16 -4.90 -5.53
CA MET A 101 7.55 -4.66 -4.14
C MET A 101 7.65 -6.00 -3.41
N VAL A 102 6.58 -6.78 -3.44
CA VAL A 102 6.47 -8.09 -2.80
C VAL A 102 7.53 -9.05 -3.34
N ALA A 103 7.83 -9.04 -4.64
CA ALA A 103 8.89 -9.85 -5.25
C ALA A 103 10.32 -9.40 -4.89
N LYS A 104 10.54 -8.12 -4.57
CA LYS A 104 11.84 -7.60 -4.12
C LYS A 104 12.13 -7.93 -2.66
N THR A 105 11.08 -7.99 -1.87
CA THR A 105 11.12 -8.37 -0.46
C THR A 105 11.22 -9.89 -0.38
N ASP A 106 12.08 -10.44 0.49
CA ASP A 106 12.33 -11.90 0.59
C ASP A 106 11.06 -12.73 0.92
N ILE A 107 9.96 -12.03 1.19
CA ILE A 107 8.57 -12.46 1.35
C ILE A 107 8.13 -13.53 0.33
N VAL A 108 8.52 -13.40 -0.95
CA VAL A 108 8.05 -14.27 -2.05
C VAL A 108 8.99 -15.44 -2.32
N LYS A 109 10.19 -15.49 -1.72
CA LYS A 109 11.04 -16.68 -1.86
C LYS A 109 10.44 -17.94 -1.23
N GLN A 110 9.37 -17.82 -0.44
CA GLN A 110 8.64 -18.93 0.17
C GLN A 110 7.22 -19.15 -0.36
N MET A 111 6.67 -18.28 -1.21
CA MET A 111 5.38 -18.48 -1.87
C MET A 111 5.62 -18.62 -3.37
N THR A 112 5.13 -19.68 -4.00
CA THR A 112 5.37 -19.90 -5.43
C THR A 112 4.66 -18.82 -6.23
N LEU A 113 5.15 -18.50 -7.44
CA LEU A 113 4.44 -17.58 -8.35
C LEU A 113 2.99 -18.03 -8.63
N GLU A 114 2.70 -19.32 -8.46
CA GLU A 114 1.37 -19.94 -8.57
C GLU A 114 0.44 -19.60 -7.38
N ASP A 115 0.97 -19.10 -6.26
CA ASP A 115 0.17 -18.61 -5.13
C ASP A 115 -0.30 -17.16 -5.32
N LEU A 116 0.27 -16.46 -6.32
CA LEU A 116 0.02 -15.05 -6.65
C LEU A 116 -0.89 -14.86 -7.89
N PHE A 117 -1.22 -15.94 -8.61
CA PHE A 117 -2.08 -15.97 -9.81
C PHE A 117 -3.10 -17.11 -9.71
#